data_AF-A0A1F9NPK9-F1
#
_entry.id   AF-A0A1F9NPK9-F1
#
_cell.length_a   1.000
_cell.length_b   1.000
_cell.length_c   1.000
_cell.angle_alpha   90.00
_cell.angle_beta   90.00
_cell.angle_gamma   90.00
#
_symmetry.space_group_name_H-M   'P 1'
#
loop_
_entity.id
_entity.type
_entity.pdbx_description
1 polymer ?
#
loop_
_entity_poly.entity_id
_entity_poly.type
_entity_poly.pdbx_seq_one_letter_code
_entity_poly.pdbx_strand_id
1 'polypeptide(L)' 'MQGIMTNEIEQIRHRLKQLEEEIAETLRRLPAHSVKPPVMIDLLELEDERDLLLKRLKELA' A
#
# COMPACT_ATOMS: atom_id res chain seq x y z
N MET A 1 -5.81 15.48 22.19
CA MET A 1 -5.02 14.48 21.45
C MET A 1 -5.88 13.43 20.75
N GLN A 2 -7.01 13.00 21.32
CA GLN A 2 -7.92 11.97 20.74
C GLN A 2 -8.32 12.24 19.26
N GLY A 3 -8.63 13.48 18.89
CA GLY A 3 -9.05 13.81 17.52
C GLY A 3 -7.95 13.76 16.44
N ILE A 4 -6.67 13.79 16.83
CA ILE A 4 -5.55 13.71 15.88
C ILE A 4 -5.30 12.24 15.48
N MET A 5 -5.35 11.32 16.44
CA MET A 5 -5.19 9.88 16.19
C MET A 5 -6.29 9.33 15.28
N THR A 6 -7.55 9.74 15.48
CA THR A 6 -8.66 9.34 14.61
C THR A 6 -8.44 9.80 13.16
N ASN A 7 -7.91 11.01 12.95
CA ASN A 7 -7.62 11.51 11.61
C ASN A 7 -6.46 10.74 10.94
N GLU A 8 -5.40 10.43 11.69
CA GLU A 8 -4.28 9.64 11.20
C GLU A 8 -4.72 8.21 10.79
N ILE A 9 -5.56 7.56 11.61
CA ILE A 9 -6.13 6.24 11.30
C ILE A 9 -6.94 6.26 10.00
N GLU A 10 -7.79 7.27 9.81
CA GLU A 10 -8.61 7.39 8.60
C GLU A 10 -7.76 7.69 7.36
N GLN A 11 -6.71 8.51 7.49
CA GLN A 11 -5.75 8.76 6.42
C GLN A 11 -4.98 7.49 6.02
N ILE A 12 -4.53 6.70 7.01
CA ILE A 12 -3.85 5.43 6.77
C ILE A 12 -4.78 4.45 6.05
N ARG A 13 -6.04 4.33 6.50
CA ARG A 13 -7.05 3.47 5.84
C ARG A 13 -7.31 3.91 4.40
N HIS A 14 -7.42 5.22 4.15
CA HIS A 14 -7.60 5.74 2.81
C HIS A 14 -6.41 5.40 1.91
N ARG A 15 -5.18 5.60 2.37
CA ARG A 15 -3.98 5.28 1.59
C ARG A 15 -3.84 3.78 1.35
N LEU A 16 -4.15 2.94 2.33
CA LEU A 16 -4.14 1.47 2.17
C LEU A 16 -5.09 1.02 1.04
N LYS A 17 -6.29 1.61 0.96
CA LYS A 17 -7.22 1.31 -0.15
C LYS A 17 -6.63 1.71 -1.51
N GLN A 18 -5.97 2.85 -1.61
CA GLN A 18 -5.32 3.29 -2.85
C GLN A 18 -4.17 2.36 -3.25
N LEU A 19 -3.34 1.94 -2.29
CA LEU A 19 -2.25 0.99 -2.51
C LEU A 19 -2.77 -0.35 -3.03
N GLU A 20 -3.88 -0.87 -2.48
CA GLU A 20 -4.49 -2.10 -2.99
C GLU A 20 -4.93 -1.97 -4.46
N GLU A 21 -5.49 -0.82 -4.85
CA GLU A 21 -5.85 -0.53 -6.24
C GLU A 21 -4.62 -0.42 -7.15
N GLU A 22 -3.58 0.30 -6.72
CA GLU A 22 -2.29 0.47 -7.44
C GLU A 22 -1.56 -0.86 -7.62
N ILE A 23 -1.52 -1.71 -6.59
CA ILE A 23 -0.94 -3.07 -6.64
C ILE A 23 -1.73 -3.94 -7.61
N ALA A 24 -3.06 -3.96 -7.52
CA ALA A 24 -3.90 -4.76 -8.41
C ALA A 24 -3.74 -4.34 -9.88
N GLU A 25 -3.62 -3.04 -10.14
CA GLU A 25 -3.36 -2.54 -11.49
C GLU A 25 -1.97 -2.93 -12.00
N THR A 26 -0.95 -2.81 -11.15
CA THR A 26 0.43 -3.20 -11.48
C THR A 26 0.51 -4.69 -11.81
N LEU A 27 -0.13 -5.54 -11.00
CA LEU A 27 -0.24 -6.98 -11.24
C LEU A 27 -0.98 -7.31 -12.55
N ARG A 28 -2.05 -6.57 -12.90
CA ARG A 28 -2.75 -6.76 -14.19
C ARG A 28 -1.89 -6.42 -15.39
N ARG A 29 -0.96 -5.47 -15.23
CA ARG A 29 -0.02 -5.07 -16.29
C ARG A 29 1.17 -6.03 -16.43
N LEU A 30 1.36 -6.96 -15.50
CA LEU A 30 2.43 -7.95 -15.58
C LEU A 30 2.17 -8.96 -16.71
N PRO A 31 3.13 -9.15 -17.64
CA PRO A 31 3.03 -10.20 -18.64
C PRO A 31 3.08 -11.58 -17.96
N ALA A 32 2.19 -12.49 -18.35
CA ALA A 32 2.05 -13.83 -17.77
C ALA A 32 3.31 -14.72 -17.87
N HIS A 33 4.30 -14.33 -18.68
CA HIS A 33 5.51 -15.10 -18.98
C HIS A 33 6.79 -14.25 -18.90
N SER A 34 6.70 -12.97 -18.52
CA SER A 34 7.88 -12.12 -18.36
C SER A 34 7.57 -10.93 -17.47
N VAL A 35 7.95 -11.00 -16.20
CA VAL A 35 7.93 -9.82 -15.35
C VAL A 35 9.14 -8.96 -15.70
N LYS A 36 8.92 -7.75 -16.20
CA LYS A 36 10.01 -6.80 -16.46
C LYS A 36 10.54 -6.28 -15.11
N PRO A 37 11.87 -6.23 -14.88
CA PRO A 37 12.45 -5.80 -13.60
C PRO A 37 11.91 -4.47 -13.04
N PRO A 38 11.65 -3.42 -13.85
CA PRO A 38 11.08 -2.18 -13.33
C PRO A 38 9.69 -2.33 -12.71
N VAL A 39 8.82 -3.16 -13.31
CA VAL A 39 7.45 -3.36 -12.80
C VAL A 39 7.46 -4.16 -11.49
N MET A 40 8.46 -5.03 -11.30
CA MET A 40 8.65 -5.72 -10.02
C MET A 40 9.13 -4.75 -8.94
N ILE A 41 10.03 -3.82 -9.27
CA ILE A 41 10.51 -2.81 -8.31
C ILE A 41 9.34 -1.93 -7.86
N ASP A 42 8.55 -1.41 -8.81
CA ASP A 42 7.37 -0.61 -8.50
C ASP A 42 6.38 -1.38 -7.61
N LEU A 43 6.14 -2.66 -7.92
CA LEU A 43 5.27 -3.51 -7.11
C LEU A 43 5.81 -3.70 -5.68
N LEU A 44 7.10 -3.97 -5.52
CA LEU A 44 7.72 -4.17 -4.21
C LEU A 44 7.67 -2.89 -3.37
N GLU A 45 7.89 -1.72 -3.96
CA GLU A 45 7.78 -0.43 -3.26
C GLU A 45 6.36 -0.19 -2.73
N LEU A 46 5.33 -0.52 -3.52
CA LEU A 46 3.93 -0.43 -3.11
C LEU A 46 3.60 -1.42 -1.97
N GLU A 47 4.13 -2.64 -2.03
CA GLU A 47 3.95 -3.66 -0.99
C GLU A 47 4.66 -3.27 0.32
N ASP A 48 5.87 -2.72 0.24
CA ASP A 48 6.62 -2.20 1.39
C ASP A 48 5.88 -1.03 2.06
N GLU A 49 5.34 -0.08 1.27
CA GLU A 49 4.53 1.03 1.80
C GLU A 49 3.29 0.51 2.54
N ARG A 50 2.57 -0.45 1.94
CA ARG A 50 1.39 -1.08 2.54
C ARG A 50 1.73 -1.72 3.88
N ASP A 51 2.83 -2.47 3.94
CA ASP A 51 3.24 -3.19 5.15
C ASP A 51 3.64 -2.22 6.29
N LEU A 52 4.31 -1.12 5.95
CA LEU A 52 4.62 -0.04 6.91
C LEU A 52 3.36 0.62 7.47
N LEU A 53 2.39 0.92 6.60
CA LEU A 53 1.12 1.53 7.00
C LEU A 53 0.27 0.58 7.86
N LEU A 54 0.23 -0.71 7.52
CA LEU A 54 -0.44 -1.72 8.35
C LEU A 54 0.20 -1.84 9.74
N LYS A 55 1.53 -1.79 9.81
CA LYS A 55 2.24 -1.76 11.10
C LYS A 55 1.87 -0.51 11.89
N ARG A 56 1.89 0.67 11.26
CA ARG A 56 1.51 1.94 11.90
C ARG A 56 0.07 1.91 12.40
N LEU A 57 -0.86 1.37 11.62
CA LEU A 57 -2.26 1.23 12.00
C LEU A 57 -2.43 0.37 13.26
N LYS A 58 -1.66 -0.73 13.37
CA LYS A 58 -1.65 -1.59 14.56
C LYS A 58 -1.08 -0.91 15.80
N GLU A 59 -0.15 0.03 15.63
CA GLU A 59 0.43 0.80 16.74
C GLU A 59 -0.52 1.91 17.25
N LEU A 60 -1.46 2.35 16.41
CA LEU A 60 -2.43 3.41 16.72
C LEU A 60 -3.79 2.90 17.22
N ALA A 61 -4.07 1.60 17.03
CA ALA A 61 -5.31 0.94 17.44
C ALA A 61 -5.23 0.37 18.86
#